data_AF-A0A351LF62-F1
#
_entry.id   AF-A0A351LF62-F1
#
_cell.length_a   1.000
_cell.length_b   1.000
_cell.length_c   1.000
_cell.angle_alpha   90.00
_cell.angle_beta   90.00
_cell.angle_gamma   90.00
#
_symmetry.space_group_name_H-M   'P 1'
#
loop_
_entity.id
_entity.type
_entity.pdbx_description
1 polymer ?
#
loop_
_entity_poly.entity_id
_entity_poly.type
_entity_poly.pdbx_seq_one_letter_code
_entity_poly.pdbx_strand_id
1 'polypeptide(L)'
;IAATNNGGYGIELKATSDNNSVTLVDSTLANNGQGNLSNTGNNNSVEVFNVDGVPNSTVTVKLAIANPSFEIPVLPTIQESPDGYFLSVLSSPTKDTIPGWEAYDPKDLITGIPLTPGGLDFTDAGTQNATGFYPSGAADGANTGYAFIVDAPGSGVLGLTQTLTDELTANTRYTLQVDVGNPVTNPALPIDLTGFPGYRVELLAGDCVIATDNNSLSIAEGAFGVSTVTYTASAKDPFLGQELGIRLINLNAAPGVSVDFDNVRLTAQLL
;
A
#
# COMPACT_ATOMS: atom_id res chain seq x y z
N ILE A 1 -27.72 -17.91 -50.06
CA ILE A 1 -28.01 -16.47 -50.05
C ILE A 1 -27.22 -15.90 -48.89
N ALA A 2 -26.26 -15.03 -49.20
CA ALA A 2 -25.42 -14.37 -48.21
C ALA A 2 -26.27 -13.45 -47.33
N ALA A 3 -25.97 -13.42 -46.03
CA ALA A 3 -26.30 -12.30 -45.16
C ALA A 3 -25.02 -11.97 -44.38
N THR A 4 -24.33 -10.94 -44.86
CA THR A 4 -23.35 -10.16 -44.11
C THR A 4 -24.05 -9.51 -42.93
N ASN A 5 -23.51 -9.63 -41.72
CA ASN A 5 -23.91 -8.76 -40.62
C ASN A 5 -22.76 -7.83 -40.24
N ASN A 6 -23.11 -6.55 -40.27
CA ASN A 6 -22.29 -5.38 -40.10
C ASN A 6 -21.80 -5.24 -38.66
N GLY A 7 -20.63 -4.62 -38.52
CA GLY A 7 -20.09 -4.15 -37.26
C GLY A 7 -21.08 -3.27 -36.50
N GLY A 8 -21.06 -3.48 -35.19
CA GLY A 8 -21.84 -2.74 -34.21
C GLY A 8 -21.44 -3.21 -32.82
N TYR A 9 -20.21 -2.89 -32.39
CA TYR A 9 -19.80 -3.11 -31.01
C TYR A 9 -20.32 -1.94 -30.18
N GLY A 10 -21.52 -2.12 -29.64
CA GLY A 10 -21.99 -1.34 -28.50
C GLY A 10 -21.56 -2.04 -27.21
N ILE A 11 -20.77 -1.36 -26.39
CA ILE A 11 -20.53 -1.77 -25.01
C ILE A 11 -21.61 -1.08 -24.18
N GLU A 12 -22.53 -1.85 -23.60
CA GLU A 12 -23.43 -1.33 -22.56
C GLU A 12 -22.89 -1.81 -21.20
N LEU A 13 -22.29 -0.89 -20.45
CA LEU A 13 -21.87 -1.11 -19.08
C LEU A 13 -23.07 -0.85 -18.17
N LYS A 14 -23.54 -1.85 -17.44
CA LYS A 14 -24.47 -1.65 -16.31
C LYS A 14 -23.73 -1.93 -15.02
N ALA A 15 -23.36 -0.87 -14.32
CA ALA A 15 -22.98 -0.95 -12.92
C ALA A 15 -24.25 -1.14 -12.09
N THR A 16 -24.35 -2.25 -11.35
CA THR A 16 -25.22 -2.33 -10.18
C THR A 16 -24.37 -1.97 -8.98
N SER A 17 -24.77 -0.91 -8.27
CA SER A 17 -24.27 -0.66 -6.92
C SER A 17 -24.64 -1.86 -6.06
N ASP A 18 -23.63 -2.61 -5.60
CA ASP A 18 -23.48 -3.11 -4.23
C ASP A 18 -22.33 -4.14 -4.20
N ASN A 19 -21.25 -3.77 -3.53
CA ASN A 19 -20.15 -4.56 -2.95
C ASN A 19 -19.59 -5.81 -3.68
N ASN A 20 -18.30 -5.68 -4.03
CA ASN A 20 -17.24 -6.70 -3.97
C ASN A 20 -17.13 -7.82 -5.02
N SER A 21 -17.61 -7.63 -6.25
CA SER A 21 -17.19 -8.49 -7.36
C SER A 21 -17.05 -7.73 -8.67
N VAL A 22 -15.85 -7.77 -9.27
CA VAL A 22 -15.68 -7.52 -10.70
C VAL A 22 -15.86 -8.85 -11.41
N THR A 23 -17.04 -9.07 -11.99
CA THR A 23 -17.27 -10.19 -12.89
C THR A 23 -16.90 -9.76 -14.30
N LEU A 24 -15.78 -10.26 -14.82
CA LEU A 24 -15.53 -10.23 -16.26
C LEU A 24 -16.47 -11.27 -16.89
N VAL A 25 -17.57 -10.81 -17.49
CA VAL A 25 -18.37 -11.66 -18.37
C VAL A 25 -17.83 -11.50 -19.78
N ASP A 26 -16.98 -12.43 -20.20
CA ASP A 26 -16.75 -12.64 -21.63
C ASP A 26 -18.00 -13.30 -22.22
N SER A 27 -18.74 -12.56 -23.05
CA SER A 27 -19.93 -13.08 -23.72
C SER A 27 -19.63 -13.80 -25.04
N THR A 28 -18.39 -14.19 -25.32
CA THR A 28 -18.06 -14.92 -26.56
C THR A 28 -18.14 -16.43 -26.46
N LEU A 29 -19.12 -17.00 -25.76
CA LEU A 29 -19.57 -18.39 -25.95
C LEU A 29 -21.03 -18.57 -25.49
N ALA A 30 -21.98 -18.03 -26.24
CA ALA A 30 -23.40 -18.36 -26.06
C ALA A 30 -24.11 -18.49 -27.41
N ASN A 31 -23.75 -19.53 -28.16
CA ASN A 31 -24.71 -20.26 -29.00
C ASN A 31 -24.14 -21.64 -29.33
N ASN A 32 -24.21 -22.55 -28.36
CA ASN A 32 -24.69 -23.92 -28.53
C ASN A 32 -24.55 -24.69 -27.20
N GLY A 33 -25.63 -24.75 -26.42
CA GLY A 33 -25.77 -25.68 -25.30
C GLY A 33 -25.88 -25.02 -23.93
N GLN A 34 -27.01 -25.27 -23.26
CA GLN A 34 -27.30 -24.83 -21.89
C GLN A 34 -26.35 -25.50 -20.88
N GLY A 35 -25.65 -24.70 -20.10
CA GLY A 35 -25.01 -25.11 -18.85
C GLY A 35 -24.97 -23.92 -17.90
N ASN A 36 -25.82 -23.91 -16.86
CA ASN A 36 -25.75 -22.94 -15.78
C ASN A 36 -24.54 -23.29 -14.89
N LEU A 37 -23.56 -22.40 -14.80
CA LEU A 37 -22.51 -22.46 -13.78
C LEU A 37 -22.88 -21.45 -12.68
N SER A 38 -23.33 -21.95 -11.54
CA SER A 38 -23.48 -21.17 -10.31
C SER A 38 -22.22 -21.34 -9.47
N ASN A 39 -21.41 -20.31 -9.31
CA ASN A 39 -20.41 -20.28 -8.25
C ASN A 39 -21.10 -19.87 -6.94
N THR A 40 -21.06 -20.75 -5.94
CA THR A 40 -21.60 -20.52 -4.58
C THR A 40 -20.50 -20.61 -3.52
N GLY A 41 -19.22 -20.52 -3.91
CA GLY A 41 -18.09 -20.57 -2.99
C GLY A 41 -17.60 -19.17 -2.61
N ASN A 42 -17.47 -18.91 -1.31
CA ASN A 42 -16.86 -17.71 -0.74
C ASN A 42 -15.33 -17.66 -0.91
N ASN A 43 -14.79 -18.22 -2.00
CA ASN A 43 -13.36 -18.27 -2.25
C ASN A 43 -13.02 -17.29 -3.37
N ASN A 44 -12.06 -16.40 -3.09
CA ASN A 44 -11.46 -15.43 -4.01
C ASN A 44 -10.66 -16.09 -5.17
N SER A 45 -11.03 -17.28 -5.62
CA SER A 45 -10.40 -17.93 -6.77
C SER A 45 -11.00 -17.39 -8.06
N VAL A 46 -10.28 -16.48 -8.72
CA VAL A 46 -10.57 -16.07 -10.09
C VAL A 46 -10.13 -17.20 -11.02
N GLU A 47 -11.06 -18.01 -11.52
CA GLU A 47 -10.79 -18.94 -12.62
C GLU A 47 -10.66 -18.14 -13.92
N VAL A 48 -9.43 -18.00 -14.43
CA VAL A 48 -9.16 -17.39 -15.73
C VAL A 48 -9.42 -18.43 -16.82
N PHE A 49 -10.49 -18.23 -17.60
CA PHE A 49 -10.70 -18.99 -18.83
C PHE A 49 -9.80 -18.43 -19.93
N ASN A 50 -8.79 -19.19 -20.34
CA ASN A 50 -8.07 -18.92 -21.58
C ASN A 50 -9.01 -19.24 -22.75
N VAL A 51 -9.41 -18.21 -23.50
CA VAL A 51 -10.11 -18.40 -24.77
C VAL A 51 -9.08 -18.85 -25.81
N ASP A 52 -9.22 -20.07 -26.31
CA ASP A 52 -8.37 -20.62 -27.37
C ASP A 52 -8.33 -19.65 -28.57
N GLY A 53 -7.14 -19.12 -28.87
CA GLY A 53 -6.88 -18.31 -30.07
C GLY A 53 -6.54 -16.83 -29.85
N VAL A 54 -6.54 -16.32 -28.61
CA VAL A 54 -5.97 -15.00 -28.29
C VAL A 54 -4.55 -15.19 -27.73
N PRO A 55 -3.49 -14.67 -28.38
CA PRO A 55 -2.14 -14.82 -27.86
C PRO A 55 -1.99 -14.14 -26.49
N ASN A 56 -1.63 -14.94 -25.47
CA ASN A 56 -1.08 -14.57 -24.17
C ASN A 56 -1.52 -13.20 -23.61
N SER A 57 -2.81 -13.03 -23.34
CA SER A 57 -3.27 -11.94 -22.47
C SER A 57 -2.72 -12.20 -21.07
N THR A 58 -1.66 -11.50 -20.68
CA THR A 58 -1.16 -11.56 -19.30
C THR A 58 -2.21 -10.97 -18.37
N VAL A 59 -2.78 -11.79 -17.49
CA VAL A 59 -3.73 -11.34 -16.48
C VAL A 59 -2.96 -10.73 -15.32
N THR A 60 -3.22 -9.46 -15.03
CA THR A 60 -2.71 -8.77 -13.84
C THR A 60 -3.85 -8.58 -12.86
N VAL A 61 -3.68 -9.09 -11.64
CA VAL A 61 -4.65 -9.01 -10.54
C VAL A 61 -4.11 -8.05 -9.48
N LYS A 62 -4.98 -7.19 -8.92
CA LYS A 62 -4.65 -6.38 -7.74
C LYS A 62 -4.87 -7.21 -6.48
N LEU A 63 -3.89 -7.22 -5.59
CA LEU A 63 -3.98 -7.89 -4.30
C LEU A 63 -4.61 -6.95 -3.29
N ALA A 64 -5.39 -7.50 -2.35
CA ALA A 64 -6.07 -6.72 -1.35
C ALA A 64 -5.07 -6.28 -0.27
N ILE A 65 -5.06 -4.99 0.05
CA ILE A 65 -4.30 -4.39 1.14
C ILE A 65 -5.31 -3.67 2.02
N ALA A 66 -5.26 -3.92 3.32
CA ALA A 66 -6.09 -3.20 4.28
C ALA A 66 -5.57 -1.76 4.44
N ASN A 67 -6.50 -0.80 4.35
CA ASN A 67 -6.20 0.63 4.52
C ASN A 67 -4.97 1.12 3.72
N PRO A 68 -4.95 0.92 2.38
CA PRO A 68 -3.74 1.13 1.57
C PRO A 68 -3.32 2.60 1.46
N SER A 69 -4.23 3.53 1.73
CA SER A 69 -3.99 4.99 1.71
C SER A 69 -4.15 5.63 3.09
N PHE A 70 -4.18 4.84 4.17
CA PHE A 70 -4.22 5.34 5.55
C PHE A 70 -5.42 6.26 5.91
N GLU A 71 -6.48 6.26 5.10
CA GLU A 71 -7.71 7.04 5.28
C GLU A 71 -8.57 6.61 6.47
N ILE A 72 -8.19 5.52 7.14
CA ILE A 72 -8.89 5.02 8.32
C ILE A 72 -7.94 5.06 9.54
N PRO A 73 -8.32 5.75 10.62
CA PRO A 73 -9.50 6.63 10.73
C PRO A 73 -9.33 7.93 9.93
N VAL A 74 -10.45 8.58 9.62
CA VAL A 74 -10.42 9.93 9.05
C VAL A 74 -9.91 10.89 10.12
N LEU A 75 -8.82 11.58 9.82
CA LEU A 75 -8.20 12.53 10.75
C LEU A 75 -8.60 13.97 10.41
N PRO A 76 -8.86 14.82 11.41
CA PRO A 76 -9.05 16.25 11.20
C PRO A 76 -7.77 16.88 10.64
N THR A 77 -7.93 18.02 9.98
CA THR A 77 -6.80 18.88 9.58
C THR A 77 -6.13 19.51 10.80
N ILE A 78 -4.90 20.00 10.62
CA ILE A 78 -4.16 20.69 11.69
C ILE A 78 -4.88 21.95 12.18
N GLN A 79 -5.67 22.60 11.32
CA GLN A 79 -6.47 23.77 11.67
C GLN A 79 -7.72 23.41 12.48
N GLU A 80 -8.29 22.22 12.24
CA GLU A 80 -9.47 21.74 12.94
C GLU A 80 -9.12 21.17 14.32
N SER A 81 -7.99 20.47 14.43
CA SER A 81 -7.50 19.92 15.69
C SER A 81 -5.97 19.91 15.73
N PRO A 82 -5.34 20.93 16.35
CA PRO A 82 -3.89 20.99 16.53
C PRO A 82 -3.29 19.81 17.30
N ASP A 83 -4.11 19.05 18.04
CA ASP A 83 -3.67 17.89 18.82
C ASP A 83 -4.20 16.55 18.27
N GLY A 84 -5.01 16.55 17.20
CA GLY A 84 -5.73 15.37 16.71
C GLY A 84 -5.47 14.99 15.26
N TYR A 85 -4.51 15.64 14.60
CA TYR A 85 -4.20 15.43 13.18
C TYR A 85 -3.23 14.26 12.95
N PHE A 86 -2.74 13.61 14.01
CA PHE A 86 -1.94 12.38 13.98
C PHE A 86 -2.54 11.32 14.90
N LEU A 87 -2.35 10.06 14.53
CA LEU A 87 -2.68 8.90 15.34
C LEU A 87 -1.48 7.95 15.38
N SER A 88 -1.01 7.66 16.59
CA SER A 88 0.08 6.71 16.87
C SER A 88 -0.42 5.27 16.84
N VAL A 89 0.40 4.34 16.32
CA VAL A 89 0.18 2.88 16.45
C VAL A 89 -0.01 2.45 17.92
N LEU A 90 0.64 3.13 18.88
CA LEU A 90 0.59 2.77 20.31
C LEU A 90 -0.52 3.46 21.13
N SER A 91 -1.30 4.37 20.54
CA SER A 91 -2.32 5.12 21.29
C SER A 91 -3.57 4.31 21.71
N SER A 92 -3.59 2.99 21.45
CA SER A 92 -4.62 2.07 21.95
C SER A 92 -4.01 0.99 22.86
N PRO A 93 -4.66 0.62 23.98
CA PRO A 93 -4.30 -0.56 24.77
C PRO A 93 -4.34 -1.88 23.98
N THR A 94 -4.84 -1.88 22.74
CA THR A 94 -4.89 -3.05 21.84
C THR A 94 -3.76 -3.09 20.79
N LYS A 95 -2.85 -2.10 20.72
CA LYS A 95 -1.78 -1.99 19.69
C LYS A 95 -2.24 -1.89 18.21
N ASP A 96 -3.55 -1.90 17.95
CA ASP A 96 -4.14 -1.80 16.61
C ASP A 96 -4.87 -0.46 16.40
N THR A 97 -4.15 0.65 16.26
CA THR A 97 -4.83 1.96 16.04
C THR A 97 -5.00 2.31 14.56
N ILE A 98 -4.19 1.72 13.67
CA ILE A 98 -4.35 1.87 12.22
C ILE A 98 -4.85 0.53 11.69
N PRO A 99 -6.13 0.43 11.26
CA PRO A 99 -6.65 -0.83 10.73
C PRO A 99 -5.76 -1.39 9.63
N GLY A 100 -5.27 -2.61 9.83
CA GLY A 100 -4.43 -3.34 8.87
C GLY A 100 -2.93 -3.06 8.94
N TRP A 101 -2.45 -2.14 9.79
CA TRP A 101 -1.02 -1.84 9.88
C TRP A 101 -0.53 -1.92 11.33
N GLU A 102 0.62 -2.56 11.50
CA GLU A 102 1.35 -2.62 12.76
C GLU A 102 2.65 -1.82 12.66
N ALA A 103 3.24 -1.48 13.81
CA ALA A 103 4.55 -0.86 13.85
C ALA A 103 5.65 -1.89 13.57
N TYR A 104 6.54 -1.56 12.64
CA TYR A 104 7.81 -2.27 12.46
C TYR A 104 8.91 -1.57 13.26
N ASP A 105 9.20 -2.09 14.46
CA ASP A 105 10.17 -1.53 15.39
C ASP A 105 11.20 -2.57 15.86
N PRO A 106 12.19 -2.93 15.03
CA PRO A 106 13.16 -3.98 15.36
C PRO A 106 14.19 -3.57 16.42
N LYS A 107 14.14 -2.32 16.90
CA LYS A 107 15.11 -1.74 17.85
C LYS A 107 14.45 -1.14 19.09
N ASP A 108 13.15 -1.36 19.27
CA ASP A 108 12.36 -0.82 20.38
C ASP A 108 12.55 0.71 20.52
N LEU A 109 12.55 1.42 19.38
CA LEU A 109 12.73 2.87 19.31
C LEU A 109 11.48 3.63 19.71
N ILE A 110 10.29 3.04 19.60
CA ILE A 110 9.06 3.79 19.85
C ILE A 110 8.97 4.19 21.32
N THR A 111 8.94 5.50 21.54
CA THR A 111 8.74 6.10 22.86
C THR A 111 7.28 6.50 23.10
N GLY A 112 6.49 6.58 22.02
CA GLY A 112 5.12 7.10 22.01
C GLY A 112 5.08 8.62 22.08
N ILE A 113 3.93 9.19 21.70
CA ILE A 113 3.71 10.64 21.73
C ILE A 113 3.85 11.15 23.19
N PRO A 114 4.59 12.24 23.46
CA PRO A 114 4.80 12.70 24.82
C PRO A 114 3.48 13.18 25.42
N LEU A 115 3.20 12.78 26.66
CA LEU A 115 2.05 13.28 27.43
C LEU A 115 2.20 14.77 27.84
N THR A 116 3.33 15.39 27.52
CA THR A 116 3.63 16.78 27.86
C THR A 116 3.34 17.66 26.65
N PRO A 117 2.42 18.64 26.74
CA PRO A 117 2.17 19.57 25.65
C PRO A 117 3.46 20.25 25.17
N GLY A 118 3.79 20.09 23.89
CA GLY A 118 5.00 20.66 23.27
C GLY A 118 6.27 19.82 23.42
N GLY A 119 6.21 18.62 24.02
CA GLY A 119 7.28 17.64 23.93
C GLY A 119 7.38 17.11 22.51
N LEU A 120 8.54 17.28 21.88
CA LEU A 120 8.83 16.81 20.52
C LEU A 120 9.82 15.64 20.50
N ASP A 121 10.19 15.16 21.69
CA ASP A 121 11.10 14.03 21.86
C ASP A 121 10.30 12.72 21.79
N PHE A 122 9.78 12.41 20.60
CA PHE A 122 9.15 11.12 20.37
C PHE A 122 9.59 10.47 19.07
N THR A 123 9.69 9.16 19.13
CA THR A 123 9.85 8.30 17.97
C THR A 123 8.59 7.44 17.86
N ASP A 124 7.95 7.43 16.70
CA ASP A 124 6.66 6.78 16.50
C ASP A 124 6.34 6.53 15.02
N ALA A 125 5.41 5.61 14.76
CA ALA A 125 4.83 5.38 13.45
C ALA A 125 3.30 5.44 13.57
N GLY A 126 2.63 5.88 12.50
CA GLY A 126 1.25 6.28 12.63
C GLY A 126 0.56 6.59 11.30
N THR A 127 -0.63 7.18 11.40
CA THR A 127 -1.28 7.89 10.30
C THR A 127 -1.44 9.36 10.67
N GLN A 128 -1.34 10.26 9.69
CA GLN A 128 -1.50 11.69 9.87
C GLN A 128 -2.22 12.32 8.68
N ASN A 129 -2.94 13.41 8.91
CA ASN A 129 -3.48 14.23 7.83
C ASN A 129 -2.32 14.97 7.12
N ALA A 130 -2.26 14.90 5.79
CA ALA A 130 -1.17 15.45 4.99
C ALA A 130 -1.17 17.00 4.89
N THR A 131 -2.28 17.64 5.31
CA THR A 131 -2.47 19.09 5.19
C THR A 131 -1.41 19.86 5.97
N GLY A 132 -0.66 20.72 5.28
CA GLY A 132 0.40 21.54 5.87
C GLY A 132 1.81 20.92 5.79
N PHE A 133 1.92 19.65 5.41
CA PHE A 133 3.19 18.96 5.12
C PHE A 133 3.46 18.83 3.62
N TYR A 134 2.40 18.81 2.81
CA TYR A 134 2.46 18.73 1.35
C TYR A 134 1.61 19.84 0.72
N PRO A 135 2.22 20.78 -0.04
CA PRO A 135 1.46 21.82 -0.73
C PRO A 135 0.42 21.27 -1.71
N SER A 136 0.64 20.06 -2.25
CA SER A 136 -0.29 19.37 -3.16
C SER A 136 -1.28 18.44 -2.45
N GLY A 137 -1.21 18.31 -1.12
CA GLY A 137 -1.98 17.32 -0.35
C GLY A 137 -1.34 15.93 -0.36
N ALA A 138 -2.07 14.95 0.18
CA ALA A 138 -1.72 13.53 0.14
C ALA A 138 -1.67 13.01 -1.32
N ALA A 139 -1.00 11.88 -1.55
CA ALA A 139 -0.96 11.28 -2.88
C ALA A 139 -2.30 10.61 -3.25
N ASP A 140 -3.04 10.15 -2.25
CA ASP A 140 -4.42 9.67 -2.32
C ASP A 140 -5.18 10.11 -1.07
N GLY A 141 -6.45 10.49 -1.21
CA GLY A 141 -7.27 10.90 -0.06
C GLY A 141 -6.75 12.14 0.68
N ALA A 142 -6.67 12.05 2.02
CA ALA A 142 -6.31 13.14 2.91
C ALA A 142 -5.19 12.79 3.91
N ASN A 143 -4.95 11.50 4.14
CA ASN A 143 -4.02 11.00 5.14
C ASN A 143 -2.77 10.42 4.49
N THR A 144 -1.77 10.16 5.34
CA THR A 144 -0.55 9.43 5.01
C THR A 144 -0.18 8.55 6.20
N GLY A 145 0.46 7.41 5.95
CA GLY A 145 1.18 6.69 6.98
C GLY A 145 2.52 7.40 7.24
N TYR A 146 2.92 7.60 8.48
CA TYR A 146 4.21 8.22 8.81
C TYR A 146 5.10 7.28 9.61
N ALA A 147 6.41 7.46 9.49
CA ALA A 147 7.42 6.91 10.38
C ALA A 147 8.38 8.04 10.79
N PHE A 148 8.34 8.41 12.07
CA PHE A 148 9.00 9.57 12.65
C PHE A 148 10.03 9.14 13.70
N ILE A 149 11.28 9.54 13.54
CA ILE A 149 12.40 9.17 14.42
C ILE A 149 13.21 10.42 14.78
N VAL A 150 13.30 10.75 16.07
CA VAL A 150 14.10 11.90 16.56
C VAL A 150 15.50 11.50 17.03
N ASP A 151 15.71 10.19 17.23
CA ASP A 151 17.02 9.64 17.56
C ASP A 151 18.05 9.96 16.47
N ALA A 152 19.31 10.13 16.87
CA ALA A 152 20.39 10.47 15.95
C ALA A 152 20.47 9.48 14.77
N PRO A 153 20.82 9.94 13.55
CA PRO A 153 20.98 9.06 12.40
C PRO A 153 21.88 7.85 12.70
N GLY A 154 21.42 6.67 12.30
CA GLY A 154 22.06 5.38 12.56
C GLY A 154 21.61 4.66 13.83
N SER A 155 20.70 5.26 14.63
CA SER A 155 20.20 4.63 15.88
C SER A 155 19.31 3.39 15.62
N GLY A 156 18.74 3.27 14.43
CA GLY A 156 17.92 2.14 14.02
C GLY A 156 16.97 2.54 12.90
N VAL A 157 16.00 1.66 12.61
CA VAL A 157 14.95 1.91 11.62
C VAL A 157 13.60 1.75 12.29
N LEU A 158 12.59 2.44 11.78
CA LEU A 158 11.20 2.35 12.22
C LEU A 158 10.29 2.35 11.01
N GLY A 159 9.11 1.74 11.11
CA GLY A 159 8.18 1.74 10.00
C GLY A 159 6.80 1.19 10.32
N LEU A 160 6.09 0.87 9.25
CA LEU A 160 4.79 0.21 9.24
C LEU A 160 4.93 -1.16 8.56
N THR A 161 4.20 -2.17 9.05
CA THR A 161 4.17 -3.52 8.46
C THR A 161 2.75 -4.04 8.33
N GLN A 162 2.49 -4.82 7.28
CA GLN A 162 1.24 -5.53 7.07
C GLN A 162 1.52 -6.91 6.47
N THR A 163 0.99 -7.95 7.09
CA THR A 163 0.92 -9.30 6.51
C THR A 163 -0.39 -9.45 5.76
N LEU A 164 -0.33 -9.97 4.53
CA LEU A 164 -1.48 -10.19 3.66
C LEU A 164 -1.96 -11.63 3.77
N THR A 165 -3.22 -11.87 3.42
CA THR A 165 -3.76 -13.24 3.30
C THR A 165 -3.36 -13.92 1.99
N ASP A 166 -2.86 -13.16 1.02
CA ASP A 166 -2.36 -13.68 -0.26
C ASP A 166 -0.98 -14.33 -0.06
N GLU A 167 -0.76 -15.50 -0.66
CA GLU A 167 0.51 -16.23 -0.60
C GLU A 167 1.41 -16.00 -1.83
N LEU A 168 2.71 -16.24 -1.68
CA LEU A 168 3.64 -16.28 -2.80
C LEU A 168 3.37 -17.49 -3.69
N THR A 169 3.04 -17.23 -4.96
CA THR A 169 2.70 -18.26 -5.96
C THR A 169 3.78 -18.37 -7.03
N ALA A 170 3.93 -19.58 -7.57
CA ALA A 170 4.92 -19.89 -8.59
C ALA A 170 4.58 -19.22 -9.93
N ASN A 171 5.63 -18.85 -10.68
CA ASN A 171 5.54 -18.24 -12.02
C ASN A 171 4.75 -16.94 -12.03
N THR A 172 4.85 -16.19 -10.95
CA THR A 172 4.11 -14.93 -10.77
C THR A 172 5.08 -13.79 -10.58
N ARG A 173 4.86 -12.69 -11.33
CA ARG A 173 5.51 -11.41 -11.10
C ARG A 173 4.66 -10.56 -10.17
N TYR A 174 5.24 -10.14 -9.06
CA TYR A 174 4.66 -9.20 -8.13
C TYR A 174 5.25 -7.80 -8.36
N THR A 175 4.39 -6.78 -8.33
CA THR A 175 4.79 -5.36 -8.39
C THR A 175 4.12 -4.60 -7.26
N LEU A 176 4.92 -4.18 -6.28
CA LEU A 176 4.53 -3.31 -5.18
C LEU A 176 4.88 -1.86 -5.54
N GLN A 177 3.94 -0.95 -5.40
CA GLN A 177 4.14 0.48 -5.59
C GLN A 177 3.63 1.25 -4.39
N VAL A 178 4.40 2.23 -3.93
CA VAL A 178 4.07 3.07 -2.78
C VAL A 178 4.48 4.50 -3.09
N ASP A 179 3.61 5.46 -2.79
CA ASP A 179 3.96 6.87 -2.84
C ASP A 179 4.72 7.21 -1.55
N VAL A 180 5.99 7.60 -1.69
CA VAL A 180 6.89 7.95 -0.57
C VAL A 180 7.01 9.46 -0.52
N GLY A 181 6.67 10.04 0.63
CA GLY A 181 6.66 11.47 0.89
C GLY A 181 7.86 11.95 1.68
N ASN A 182 8.38 13.11 1.29
CA ASN A 182 9.33 13.90 2.08
C ASN A 182 8.60 15.16 2.58
N PRO A 183 8.11 15.22 3.83
CA PRO A 183 7.27 16.32 4.29
C PRO A 183 8.05 17.64 4.46
N VAL A 184 7.42 18.79 4.17
CA VAL A 184 8.01 20.09 4.57
C VAL A 184 7.77 20.37 6.05
N THR A 185 8.66 21.17 6.64
CA THR A 185 8.44 21.78 7.96
C THR A 185 7.13 22.58 7.95
N ASN A 186 6.18 22.16 8.79
CA ASN A 186 4.94 22.89 8.99
C ASN A 186 5.18 24.02 10.02
N PRO A 187 5.03 25.30 9.64
CA PRO A 187 5.31 26.42 10.54
C PRO A 187 4.37 26.52 11.75
N ALA A 188 3.26 25.77 11.76
CA ALA A 188 2.39 25.65 12.91
C ALA A 188 2.95 24.73 14.01
N LEU A 189 4.01 23.96 13.70
CA LEU A 189 4.62 23.00 14.61
C LEU A 189 6.04 23.43 14.98
N PRO A 190 6.48 23.20 16.23
CA PRO A 190 7.85 23.51 16.64
C PRO A 190 8.88 22.45 16.20
N ILE A 191 8.62 21.66 15.15
CA ILE A 191 9.47 20.57 14.66
C ILE A 191 10.12 20.99 13.34
N ASP A 192 11.44 20.84 13.25
CA ASP A 192 12.15 20.93 11.97
C ASP A 192 12.15 19.58 11.27
N LEU A 193 11.49 19.51 10.11
CA LEU A 193 11.44 18.32 9.27
C LEU A 193 12.47 18.38 8.13
N THR A 194 13.27 19.45 8.04
CA THR A 194 14.22 19.65 6.94
C THR A 194 15.20 18.47 6.79
N GLY A 195 15.39 18.06 5.54
CA GLY A 195 16.18 16.88 5.18
C GLY A 195 15.31 15.72 4.72
N PHE A 196 15.93 14.54 4.60
CA PHE A 196 15.23 13.29 4.30
C PHE A 196 16.04 12.12 4.86
N PRO A 197 15.53 11.37 5.85
CA PRO A 197 16.28 10.32 6.52
C PRO A 197 16.50 9.08 5.64
N GLY A 198 15.84 9.03 4.48
CA GLY A 198 15.83 7.92 3.55
C GLY A 198 14.75 6.89 3.89
N TYR A 199 14.28 6.19 2.86
CA TYR A 199 13.21 5.20 2.99
C TYR A 199 13.64 3.81 2.54
N ARG A 200 12.89 2.79 2.95
CA ARG A 200 12.93 1.47 2.34
C ARG A 200 11.53 0.87 2.24
N VAL A 201 11.21 0.36 1.06
CA VAL A 201 10.00 -0.44 0.81
C VAL A 201 10.42 -1.89 0.64
N GLU A 202 9.80 -2.80 1.39
CA GLU A 202 10.09 -4.24 1.35
C GLU A 202 8.83 -5.02 0.94
N LEU A 203 9.00 -5.98 0.03
CA LEU A 203 8.05 -7.06 -0.21
C LEU A 203 8.59 -8.32 0.47
N LEU A 204 7.73 -9.01 1.20
CA LEU A 204 8.06 -10.18 1.99
C LEU A 204 7.30 -11.43 1.53
N ALA A 205 7.86 -12.60 1.85
CA ALA A 205 7.17 -13.87 1.91
C ALA A 205 7.52 -14.53 3.26
N GLY A 206 6.53 -14.66 4.13
CA GLY A 206 6.74 -14.88 5.57
C GLY A 206 7.63 -13.78 6.16
N ASP A 207 8.66 -14.18 6.89
CA ASP A 207 9.63 -13.24 7.48
C ASP A 207 10.75 -12.81 6.52
N CYS A 208 10.81 -13.40 5.31
CA CYS A 208 11.90 -13.17 4.37
C CYS A 208 11.61 -11.97 3.46
N VAL A 209 12.54 -11.00 3.42
CA VAL A 209 12.52 -9.94 2.41
C VAL A 209 12.91 -10.55 1.06
N ILE A 210 11.97 -10.57 0.11
CA ILE A 210 12.16 -11.14 -1.22
C ILE A 210 12.51 -10.09 -2.26
N ALA A 211 12.10 -8.84 -2.06
CA ALA A 211 12.52 -7.71 -2.86
C ALA A 211 12.43 -6.40 -2.06
N THR A 212 13.24 -5.41 -2.46
CA THR A 212 13.23 -4.10 -1.81
C THR A 212 13.61 -2.98 -2.77
N ASP A 213 13.08 -1.80 -2.51
CA ASP A 213 13.62 -0.53 -2.95
C ASP A 213 14.22 0.17 -1.74
N ASN A 214 15.54 0.32 -1.73
CA ASN A 214 16.29 0.89 -0.61
C ASN A 214 16.81 2.28 -1.00
N ASN A 215 15.93 3.27 -0.82
CA ASN A 215 16.21 4.69 -1.02
C ASN A 215 16.71 5.06 -2.42
N SER A 216 16.10 4.52 -3.48
CA SER A 216 16.53 4.79 -4.87
C SER A 216 16.05 6.14 -5.41
N LEU A 217 14.99 6.72 -4.84
CA LEU A 217 14.41 7.98 -5.29
C LEU A 217 15.07 9.20 -4.63
N SER A 218 15.14 10.30 -5.40
CA SER A 218 15.41 11.64 -4.88
C SER A 218 14.09 12.40 -4.80
N ILE A 219 13.56 12.60 -3.59
CA ILE A 219 12.25 13.21 -3.36
C ILE A 219 12.47 14.60 -2.75
N ALA A 220 11.96 15.63 -3.42
CA ALA A 220 12.04 17.00 -2.91
C ALA A 220 11.16 17.17 -1.68
N GLU A 221 11.51 18.10 -0.79
CA GLU A 221 10.64 18.47 0.34
C GLU A 221 9.26 18.91 -0.15
N GLY A 222 8.21 18.45 0.52
CA GLY A 222 6.81 18.69 0.19
C GLY A 222 6.29 17.90 -0.99
N ALA A 223 6.99 16.86 -1.44
CA ALA A 223 6.60 16.06 -2.59
C ALA A 223 6.57 14.56 -2.29
N PHE A 224 5.88 13.83 -3.17
CA PHE A 224 5.89 12.37 -3.22
C PHE A 224 6.66 11.86 -4.43
N GLY A 225 7.24 10.67 -4.31
CA GLY A 225 7.76 9.88 -5.41
C GLY A 225 7.28 8.43 -5.33
N VAL A 226 7.01 7.81 -6.49
CA VAL A 226 6.51 6.43 -6.55
C VAL A 226 7.66 5.43 -6.45
N SER A 227 7.83 4.80 -5.28
CA SER A 227 8.70 3.64 -5.14
C SER A 227 8.08 2.44 -5.85
N THR A 228 8.89 1.65 -6.56
CA THR A 228 8.44 0.44 -7.25
C THR A 228 9.36 -0.73 -6.93
N VAL A 229 8.80 -1.78 -6.33
CA VAL A 229 9.48 -3.03 -5.99
C VAL A 229 8.91 -4.14 -6.85
N THR A 230 9.78 -4.92 -7.52
CA THR A 230 9.36 -6.04 -8.36
C THR A 230 10.02 -7.34 -7.91
N TYR A 231 9.25 -8.42 -7.92
CA TYR A 231 9.73 -9.77 -7.64
C TYR A 231 9.13 -10.75 -8.64
N THR A 232 9.87 -11.77 -9.05
CA THR A 232 9.35 -12.85 -9.90
C THR A 232 9.64 -14.17 -9.22
N ALA A 233 8.59 -14.81 -8.71
CA ALA A 233 8.67 -16.11 -8.07
C ALA A 233 8.75 -17.21 -9.14
N SER A 234 9.79 -18.03 -9.09
CA SER A 234 9.91 -19.19 -10.00
C SER A 234 9.11 -20.38 -9.48
N ALA A 235 8.89 -21.41 -10.32
CA ALA A 235 8.32 -22.69 -9.88
C ALA A 235 9.14 -23.44 -8.81
N LYS A 236 10.38 -23.01 -8.51
CA LYS A 236 11.26 -23.60 -7.50
C LYS A 236 11.62 -22.61 -6.39
N ASP A 237 10.88 -21.51 -6.29
CA ASP A 237 11.09 -20.53 -5.25
C ASP A 237 10.95 -21.19 -3.86
N PRO A 238 11.91 -21.00 -2.94
CA PRO A 238 11.88 -21.66 -1.63
C PRO A 238 10.80 -21.11 -0.70
N PHE A 239 10.20 -19.95 -1.02
CA PHE A 239 9.20 -19.27 -0.19
C PHE A 239 7.76 -19.44 -0.69
N LEU A 240 7.53 -20.33 -1.66
CA LEU A 240 6.17 -20.61 -2.17
C LEU A 240 5.23 -21.04 -1.04
N GLY A 241 4.01 -20.53 -1.08
CA GLY A 241 2.97 -20.78 -0.08
C GLY A 241 3.14 -20.03 1.24
N GLN A 242 4.13 -19.15 1.36
CA GLN A 242 4.21 -18.23 2.49
C GLN A 242 3.38 -16.97 2.20
N GLU A 243 2.72 -16.45 3.24
CA GLU A 243 1.97 -15.20 3.18
C GLU A 243 2.87 -14.05 2.71
N LEU A 244 2.35 -13.20 1.84
CA LEU A 244 3.03 -11.99 1.42
C LEU A 244 2.99 -10.96 2.54
N GLY A 245 4.03 -10.15 2.65
CA GLY A 245 4.07 -9.02 3.58
C GLY A 245 4.61 -7.76 2.93
N ILE A 246 4.34 -6.62 3.56
CA ILE A 246 4.82 -5.30 3.14
C ILE A 246 5.43 -4.60 4.36
N ARG A 247 6.60 -3.97 4.18
CA ARG A 247 7.14 -3.01 5.16
C ARG A 247 7.49 -1.68 4.50
N LEU A 248 7.17 -0.60 5.21
CA LEU A 248 7.39 0.80 4.82
C LEU A 248 8.24 1.45 5.90
N ILE A 249 9.49 1.79 5.59
CA ILE A 249 10.51 2.00 6.62
C ILE A 249 11.19 3.37 6.45
N ASN A 250 11.27 4.12 7.55
CA ASN A 250 12.22 5.21 7.73
C ASN A 250 13.59 4.63 8.13
N LEU A 251 14.61 4.94 7.33
CA LEU A 251 15.96 4.42 7.49
C LEU A 251 16.77 5.08 8.61
N ASN A 252 16.37 6.30 9.02
CA ASN A 252 17.15 7.17 9.89
C ASN A 252 18.65 7.25 9.48
N ALA A 253 18.94 7.33 8.19
CA ALA A 253 20.31 7.23 7.68
C ALA A 253 20.96 8.59 7.39
N ALA A 254 20.18 9.67 7.41
CA ALA A 254 20.57 11.02 7.04
C ALA A 254 19.74 12.06 7.84
N PRO A 255 20.05 13.37 7.77
CA PRO A 255 19.22 14.41 8.37
C PRO A 255 17.77 14.37 7.87
N GLY A 256 16.85 14.90 8.68
CA GLY A 256 15.41 14.70 8.52
C GLY A 256 14.92 13.63 9.49
N VAL A 257 13.65 13.74 9.91
CA VAL A 257 13.11 12.88 10.99
C VAL A 257 11.89 12.08 10.55
N SER A 258 11.23 12.44 9.44
CA SER A 258 10.02 11.76 8.96
C SER A 258 10.19 11.22 7.55
N VAL A 259 9.51 10.11 7.30
CA VAL A 259 9.15 9.64 5.95
C VAL A 259 7.66 9.32 6.00
N ASP A 260 6.94 9.77 4.98
CA ASP A 260 5.53 9.44 4.86
C ASP A 260 5.30 8.48 3.70
N PHE A 261 4.21 7.74 3.75
CA PHE A 261 3.82 6.72 2.80
C PHE A 261 2.34 6.82 2.50
N ASP A 262 1.97 6.53 1.25
CA ASP A 262 0.59 6.59 0.83
C ASP A 262 0.33 5.66 -0.38
N ASN A 263 -0.93 5.37 -0.63
CA ASN A 263 -1.45 4.69 -1.81
C ASN A 263 -0.67 3.41 -2.17
N VAL A 264 -0.58 2.50 -1.20
CA VAL A 264 0.11 1.21 -1.31
C VAL A 264 -0.66 0.30 -2.26
N ARG A 265 0.00 -0.17 -3.32
CA ARG A 265 -0.62 -1.00 -4.37
C ARG A 265 0.24 -2.22 -4.64
N LEU A 266 -0.35 -3.40 -4.62
CA LEU A 266 0.32 -4.65 -5.00
C LEU A 266 -0.45 -5.32 -6.14
N THR A 267 0.28 -5.73 -7.17
CA THR A 267 -0.27 -6.52 -8.27
C THR A 267 0.50 -7.82 -8.48
N ALA A 268 -0.20 -8.84 -8.95
CA ALA A 268 0.35 -10.12 -9.38
C ALA A 268 0.02 -10.39 -10.84
N GLN A 269 1.02 -10.81 -11.61
CA GLN A 269 0.89 -11.16 -13.03
C GLN A 269 1.43 -12.57 -13.23
N LEU A 270 0.58 -13.50 -13.66
CA LEU A 270 1.02 -14.85 -14.04
C LEU A 270 1.84 -14.77 -15.35
N LEU A 271 2.94 -15.52 -15.41
CA LEU A 271 3.91 -15.53 -16.52
C LEU A 271 3.80 -16.78 -17.41
#